data_AF-A0AA95MU10-F1
#
_entry.id   AF-A0AA95MU10-F1
#
_cell.length_a   1.000
_cell.length_b   1.000
_cell.length_c   1.000
_cell.angle_alpha   90.00
_cell.angle_beta   90.00
_cell.angle_gamma   90.00
#
_symmetry.space_group_name_H-M   'P 1'
#
loop_
_entity.id
_entity.type
_entity.pdbx_description
1 polymer ?
#
loop_
_entity_poly.entity_id
_entity_poly.type
_entity_poly.pdbx_seq_one_letter_code
_entity_poly.pdbx_strand_id
1 'polypeptide(L)'
;MGLDMHLYSFPRIEGMKLTEIRSADIHLSELEAAKGAIYEKIKDHIKHFEELDFSWRCLRTEIATWRKANQIHHWFVETVQNGKDDMCSYEVSKENLQELYTSCVDVLLKRKTPHNELPTRTGPFFGSTSYDDYYYWEVDRTKTILENLLKNFNFDTHYMVYCADW
;
A
#
# COMPACT_ATOMS: atom_id res chain seq x y z
N MET A 1 6.28 -12.42 -14.81
CA MET A 1 6.23 -11.92 -13.41
C MET A 1 6.94 -10.57 -13.38
N GLY A 2 6.54 -9.69 -12.49
CA GLY A 2 7.07 -8.33 -12.39
C GLY A 2 6.49 -7.64 -11.17
N LEU A 3 7.07 -6.53 -10.73
CA LEU A 3 6.63 -5.76 -9.56
C LEU A 3 5.18 -5.28 -9.59
N ASP A 4 4.35 -5.88 -8.74
CA ASP A 4 2.98 -5.46 -8.45
C ASP A 4 2.94 -4.88 -7.02
N MET A 5 2.31 -3.72 -6.86
CA MET A 5 2.34 -2.95 -5.61
C MET A 5 0.93 -2.51 -5.23
N HIS A 6 0.60 -2.61 -3.95
CA HIS A 6 -0.74 -2.33 -3.44
C HIS A 6 -0.68 -1.52 -2.14
N LEU A 7 -1.60 -0.57 -2.00
CA LEU A 7 -2.01 -0.04 -0.70
C LEU A 7 -3.37 -0.62 -0.33
N TYR A 8 -3.46 -1.14 0.88
CA TYR A 8 -4.69 -1.64 1.48
C TYR A 8 -5.09 -0.80 2.69
N SER A 9 -6.40 -0.59 2.84
CA SER A 9 -7.01 -0.07 4.05
C SER A 9 -7.53 -1.21 4.91
N PHE A 10 -7.25 -1.19 6.22
CA PHE A 10 -7.84 -2.08 7.21
C PHE A 10 -8.56 -1.26 8.29
N PRO A 11 -9.73 -1.68 8.78
CA PRO A 11 -10.42 -0.99 9.87
C PRO A 11 -9.62 -1.11 11.17
N ARG A 12 -9.62 -0.05 11.99
CA ARG A 12 -9.17 -0.12 13.39
C ARG A 12 -10.32 -0.73 14.20
N ILE A 13 -10.02 -1.82 14.89
CA ILE A 13 -10.97 -2.57 15.71
C ILE A 13 -10.52 -2.47 17.16
N GLU A 14 -11.43 -2.10 18.06
CA GLU A 14 -11.11 -1.87 19.46
C GLU A 14 -10.49 -3.12 20.12
N GLY A 15 -9.36 -2.94 20.79
CA GLY A 15 -8.64 -4.02 21.45
C GLY A 15 -8.00 -5.03 20.49
N MET A 16 -7.75 -4.66 19.23
CA MET A 16 -6.97 -5.44 18.27
C MET A 16 -5.85 -4.60 17.64
N LYS A 17 -4.65 -5.17 17.59
CA LYS A 17 -3.50 -4.62 16.84
C LYS A 17 -3.64 -4.93 15.35
N LEU A 18 -2.97 -4.13 14.51
CA LEU A 18 -2.94 -4.35 13.06
C LEU A 18 -2.51 -5.79 12.69
N THR A 19 -1.54 -6.36 13.39
CA THR A 19 -1.09 -7.74 13.16
C THR A 19 -2.18 -8.77 13.42
N GLU A 20 -3.04 -8.56 14.41
CA GLU A 20 -4.15 -9.45 14.74
C GLU A 20 -5.28 -9.31 13.71
N ILE A 21 -5.58 -8.09 13.29
CA ILE A 21 -6.58 -7.80 12.25
C ILE A 21 -6.15 -8.44 10.92
N ARG A 22 -4.88 -8.32 10.55
CA ARG A 22 -4.33 -8.95 9.33
C ARG A 22 -4.33 -10.48 9.41
N SER A 23 -3.97 -11.04 10.56
CA SER A 23 -4.07 -12.49 10.77
C SER A 23 -5.52 -12.96 10.63
N ALA A 24 -6.47 -12.21 11.20
CA ALA A 24 -7.89 -12.51 11.09
C ALA A 24 -8.42 -12.40 9.64
N ASP A 25 -7.89 -11.47 8.85
CA ASP A 25 -8.20 -11.35 7.41
C ASP A 25 -7.71 -12.56 6.61
N ILE A 26 -6.50 -13.06 6.91
CA ILE A 26 -5.92 -14.25 6.26
C ILE A 26 -6.72 -15.52 6.63
N HIS A 27 -7.08 -15.66 7.90
CA HIS A 27 -7.76 -16.83 8.46
C HIS A 27 -9.29 -16.66 8.54
N LEU A 28 -9.86 -15.76 7.73
CA LEU A 28 -11.26 -15.35 7.88
C LEU A 28 -12.21 -16.54 7.82
N SER A 29 -12.10 -17.39 6.79
CA SER A 29 -12.96 -18.56 6.58
C SER A 29 -12.99 -19.52 7.79
N GLU A 30 -11.86 -19.71 8.46
CA GLU A 30 -11.74 -20.56 9.64
C GLU A 30 -12.44 -19.92 10.85
N LEU A 31 -12.26 -18.61 11.04
CA LEU A 31 -12.91 -17.84 12.10
C LEU A 31 -14.43 -17.81 11.94
N GLU A 32 -14.92 -17.69 10.70
CA GLU A 32 -16.35 -17.73 10.39
C GLU A 32 -17.00 -19.05 10.77
N ALA A 33 -16.31 -20.16 10.48
CA ALA A 33 -16.78 -21.49 10.79
C ALA A 33 -16.79 -21.75 12.31
N ALA A 34 -15.76 -21.26 13.02
CA ALA A 34 -15.63 -21.43 14.46
C ALA A 34 -16.55 -20.51 15.28
N LYS A 35 -16.94 -19.35 14.75
CA LYS A 35 -17.74 -18.31 15.45
C LYS A 35 -17.19 -17.96 16.84
N GLY A 36 -15.86 -17.89 16.94
CA GLY A 36 -15.16 -17.60 18.19
C GLY A 36 -15.14 -16.10 18.55
N ALA A 37 -14.51 -15.77 19.68
CA ALA A 37 -14.44 -14.38 20.17
C ALA A 37 -13.78 -13.40 19.18
N ILE A 38 -12.80 -13.85 18.39
CA ILE A 38 -12.17 -13.01 17.36
C ILE A 38 -13.19 -12.72 16.25
N TYR A 39 -13.92 -13.74 15.79
CA TYR A 39 -14.97 -13.56 14.78
C TYR A 39 -16.02 -12.55 15.25
N GLU A 40 -16.48 -12.67 16.49
CA GLU A 40 -17.45 -11.74 17.07
C GLU A 40 -16.98 -10.28 17.09
N LYS A 41 -15.66 -10.04 17.22
CA LYS A 41 -15.08 -8.69 17.12
C LYS A 41 -15.02 -8.15 15.70
N ILE A 42 -14.72 -9.01 14.72
CA ILE A 42 -14.45 -8.58 13.35
C ILE A 42 -15.69 -8.60 12.45
N LYS A 43 -16.74 -9.36 12.80
CA LYS A 43 -17.87 -9.67 11.91
C LYS A 43 -18.54 -8.44 11.29
N ASP A 44 -18.67 -7.36 12.04
CA ASP A 44 -19.33 -6.12 11.61
C ASP A 44 -18.43 -5.27 10.70
N HIS A 45 -17.15 -5.65 10.57
CA HIS A 45 -16.16 -5.00 9.72
C HIS A 45 -15.87 -5.80 8.44
N ILE A 46 -16.43 -7.01 8.29
CA ILE A 46 -16.20 -7.85 7.12
C ILE A 46 -16.93 -7.23 5.92
N LYS A 47 -16.18 -6.99 4.85
CA LYS A 47 -16.72 -6.53 3.57
C LYS A 47 -16.99 -7.72 2.67
N HIS A 48 -18.06 -7.61 1.90
CA HIS A 48 -18.40 -8.53 0.83
C HIS A 48 -18.17 -7.82 -0.50
N PHE A 49 -17.40 -8.46 -1.38
CA PHE A 49 -17.13 -8.00 -2.73
C PHE A 49 -17.67 -9.04 -3.69
N GLU A 50 -18.20 -8.55 -4.80
CA GLU A 50 -18.73 -9.37 -5.88
C GLU A 50 -18.34 -8.71 -7.19
N GLU A 51 -17.60 -9.43 -8.02
CA GLU A 51 -17.21 -8.98 -9.35
C GLU A 51 -17.28 -10.18 -10.30
N LEU A 52 -17.99 -9.99 -11.42
CA LEU A 52 -18.37 -11.07 -12.31
C LEU A 52 -19.15 -12.16 -11.54
N ASP A 53 -18.69 -13.41 -11.59
CA ASP A 53 -19.24 -14.56 -10.87
C ASP A 53 -18.41 -14.94 -9.63
N PHE A 54 -17.50 -14.06 -9.19
CA PHE A 54 -16.66 -14.27 -8.02
C PHE A 54 -17.13 -13.40 -6.87
N SER A 55 -17.39 -14.03 -5.72
CA SER A 55 -17.63 -13.35 -4.46
C SER A 55 -16.50 -13.65 -3.47
N TRP A 56 -16.00 -12.63 -2.79
CA TRP A 56 -15.04 -12.82 -1.71
C TRP A 56 -15.33 -11.90 -0.54
N ARG A 57 -14.80 -12.29 0.61
CA ARG A 57 -14.94 -11.56 1.86
C ARG A 57 -13.59 -11.27 2.44
N CYS A 58 -13.39 -10.06 2.93
CA CYS A 58 -12.17 -9.66 3.60
C CYS A 58 -12.43 -8.45 4.50
N LEU A 59 -11.48 -8.17 5.39
CA LEU A 59 -11.47 -6.96 6.22
C LEU A 59 -10.81 -5.79 5.50
N ARG A 60 -10.05 -6.05 4.43
CA ARG A 60 -9.26 -5.04 3.72
C ARG A 60 -9.98 -4.45 2.52
N THR A 61 -9.51 -3.28 2.08
CA THR A 61 -9.94 -2.68 0.81
C THR A 61 -8.72 -2.18 0.08
N GLU A 62 -8.59 -2.52 -1.20
CA GLU A 62 -7.55 -1.95 -2.04
C GLU A 62 -7.86 -0.48 -2.33
N ILE A 63 -6.89 0.40 -2.08
CA ILE A 63 -7.07 1.86 -2.23
C ILE A 63 -6.12 2.49 -3.26
N ALA A 64 -5.04 1.79 -3.63
CA ALA A 64 -4.15 2.19 -4.72
C ALA A 64 -3.33 1.00 -5.21
N THR A 65 -3.00 1.00 -6.50
CA THR A 65 -2.12 0.00 -7.12
C THR A 65 -1.10 0.64 -8.06
N TRP A 66 0.05 -0.01 -8.20
CA TRP A 66 1.07 0.31 -9.18
C TRP A 66 1.61 -0.94 -9.85
N ARG A 67 2.02 -0.77 -11.10
CA ARG A 67 2.72 -1.80 -11.87
C ARG A 67 4.08 -1.27 -12.27
N LYS A 68 5.15 -1.88 -11.79
CA LYS A 68 6.55 -1.50 -12.15
C LYS A 68 6.89 -0.02 -11.92
N ALA A 69 6.26 0.62 -10.92
CA ALA A 69 6.64 1.95 -10.46
C ALA A 69 7.91 1.85 -9.58
N ASN A 70 9.03 1.54 -10.23
CA ASN A 70 10.32 1.19 -9.63
C ASN A 70 10.75 2.19 -8.54
N GLN A 71 10.77 3.47 -8.89
CA GLN A 71 11.17 4.57 -8.04
C GLN A 71 10.28 4.74 -6.81
N ILE A 72 9.00 4.37 -6.91
CA ILE A 72 8.03 4.46 -5.82
C ILE A 72 8.21 3.26 -4.89
N HIS A 73 8.40 2.06 -5.44
CA HIS A 73 8.72 0.88 -4.63
C HIS A 73 10.03 1.06 -3.88
N HIS A 74 11.07 1.57 -4.54
CA HIS A 74 12.34 1.86 -3.90
C HIS A 74 12.16 2.82 -2.70
N TRP A 75 11.35 3.86 -2.85
CA TRP A 75 11.04 4.76 -1.73
C TRP A 75 10.36 4.04 -0.56
N PHE A 76 9.39 3.15 -0.83
CA PHE A 76 8.74 2.35 0.23
C PHE A 76 9.72 1.43 0.93
N VAL A 77 10.61 0.77 0.18
CA VAL A 77 11.65 -0.12 0.74
C VAL A 77 12.54 0.65 1.70
N GLU A 78 13.10 1.78 1.28
CA GLU A 78 14.05 2.55 2.10
C GLU A 78 13.36 3.21 3.30
N THR A 79 12.19 3.81 3.11
CA THR A 79 11.57 4.68 4.12
C THR A 79 10.64 3.93 5.07
N VAL A 80 9.89 2.94 4.56
CA VAL A 80 8.86 2.23 5.33
C VAL A 80 9.35 0.84 5.76
N GLN A 81 10.15 0.16 4.94
CA GLN A 81 10.63 -1.20 5.21
C GLN A 81 12.06 -1.25 5.77
N ASN A 82 12.66 -0.09 6.06
CA ASN A 82 14.02 0.04 6.58
C ASN A 82 15.08 -0.63 5.67
N GLY A 83 14.95 -0.47 4.36
CA GLY A 83 15.84 -1.02 3.34
C GLY A 83 15.68 -2.51 3.08
N LYS A 84 14.73 -3.20 3.73
CA LYS A 84 14.53 -4.64 3.59
C LYS A 84 13.28 -4.97 2.77
N ASP A 85 13.53 -5.28 1.51
CA ASP A 85 12.53 -5.77 0.55
C ASP A 85 12.35 -7.30 0.71
N ASP A 86 11.47 -7.71 1.62
CA ASP A 86 11.23 -9.12 1.98
C ASP A 86 9.82 -9.62 1.62
N MET A 87 9.13 -8.92 0.71
CA MET A 87 7.76 -9.23 0.26
C MET A 87 6.74 -9.28 1.41
N CYS A 88 7.05 -8.71 2.57
CA CYS A 88 6.08 -8.51 3.63
C CYS A 88 5.34 -7.19 3.45
N SER A 89 4.23 -7.04 4.18
CA SER A 89 3.46 -5.81 4.17
C SER A 89 3.64 -4.99 5.44
N TYR A 90 3.68 -3.67 5.29
CA TYR A 90 4.07 -2.71 6.32
C TYR A 90 3.03 -1.62 6.49
N GLU A 91 2.85 -1.14 7.72
CA GLU A 91 1.99 0.01 7.99
C GLU A 91 2.58 1.26 7.36
N VAL A 92 1.73 2.09 6.75
CA VAL A 92 2.09 3.38 6.17
C VAL A 92 1.36 4.46 6.95
N SER A 93 2.11 5.35 7.59
CA SER A 93 1.52 6.46 8.34
C SER A 93 1.13 7.62 7.42
N LYS A 94 0.37 8.58 7.96
CA LYS A 94 0.04 9.81 7.25
C LYS A 94 1.31 10.61 6.92
N GLU A 95 2.28 10.62 7.83
CA GLU A 95 3.57 11.28 7.67
C GLU A 95 4.36 10.65 6.53
N ASN A 96 4.36 9.31 6.42
CA ASN A 96 4.99 8.62 5.28
C ASN A 96 4.37 9.06 3.95
N LEU A 97 3.03 9.12 3.84
CA LEU A 97 2.40 9.59 2.60
C LEU A 97 2.75 11.05 2.29
N GLN A 98 2.82 11.90 3.32
CA GLN A 98 3.17 13.31 3.16
C GLN A 98 4.61 13.49 2.68
N GLU A 99 5.52 12.65 3.16
CA GLU A 99 6.92 12.63 2.75
C GLU A 99 7.05 12.18 1.29
N LEU A 100 6.44 11.05 0.90
CA LEU A 100 6.47 10.59 -0.49
C LEU A 100 5.81 11.60 -1.44
N TYR A 101 4.70 12.21 -1.04
CA TYR A 101 4.06 13.28 -1.82
C TYR A 101 5.02 14.46 -2.04
N THR A 102 5.76 14.84 -0.99
CA THR A 102 6.76 15.92 -1.07
C THR A 102 7.89 15.54 -2.03
N SER A 103 8.41 14.32 -1.96
CA SER A 103 9.43 13.82 -2.90
C SER A 103 8.91 13.86 -4.35
N CYS A 104 7.66 13.47 -4.59
CA CYS A 104 7.05 13.56 -5.94
C CYS A 104 6.96 15.00 -6.44
N VAL A 105 6.50 15.93 -5.59
CA VAL A 105 6.42 17.37 -5.92
C VAL A 105 7.79 17.95 -6.20
N ASP A 106 8.80 17.57 -5.42
CA ASP A 106 10.16 18.07 -5.54
C ASP A 106 10.82 17.63 -6.86
N VAL A 107 10.59 16.39 -7.29
CA VAL A 107 11.03 15.86 -8.59
C VAL A 107 10.34 16.60 -9.74
N LEU A 108 9.03 16.81 -9.67
CA LEU A 108 8.24 17.38 -10.78
C LEU A 108 8.38 18.90 -10.93
N LEU A 109 8.36 19.64 -9.82
CA LEU A 109 8.24 21.11 -9.85
C LEU A 109 9.54 21.81 -9.48
N LYS A 110 10.30 21.28 -8.51
CA LYS A 110 11.49 21.96 -7.99
C LYS A 110 12.77 21.62 -8.74
N ARG A 111 12.67 20.79 -9.80
CA ARG A 111 13.81 20.30 -10.60
C ARG A 111 14.94 19.73 -9.75
N LYS A 112 14.61 19.19 -8.55
CA LYS A 112 15.59 18.45 -7.78
C LYS A 112 15.99 17.22 -8.58
N THR A 113 17.25 16.81 -8.45
CA THR A 113 17.75 15.73 -9.27
C THR A 113 17.03 14.43 -8.91
N PRO A 114 16.32 13.79 -9.86
CA PRO A 114 15.43 12.68 -9.55
C PRO A 114 16.17 11.47 -8.96
N HIS A 115 17.44 11.30 -9.29
CA HIS A 115 18.30 10.26 -8.70
C HIS A 115 18.63 10.47 -7.22
N ASN A 116 18.40 11.67 -6.66
CA ASN A 116 18.57 11.93 -5.23
C ASN A 116 17.27 11.75 -4.45
N GLU A 117 16.14 12.11 -5.04
CA GLU A 117 14.84 12.16 -4.34
C GLU A 117 14.01 10.89 -4.53
N LEU A 118 13.92 10.38 -5.76
CA LEU A 118 13.20 9.16 -6.10
C LEU A 118 14.05 8.29 -7.06
N PRO A 119 15.20 7.77 -6.60
CA PRO A 119 16.05 6.93 -7.42
C PRO A 119 15.36 5.62 -7.79
N THR A 120 15.66 5.12 -8.99
CA THR A 120 15.33 3.75 -9.41
C THR A 120 16.34 2.74 -8.87
N ARG A 121 15.91 1.50 -8.66
CA ARG A 121 16.72 0.35 -8.24
C ARG A 121 16.78 -0.73 -9.31
N THR A 122 17.95 -1.35 -9.47
CA THR A 122 18.13 -2.50 -10.38
C THR A 122 17.53 -3.78 -9.78
N GLY A 123 16.78 -4.54 -10.59
CA GLY A 123 16.30 -5.86 -10.21
C GLY A 123 15.58 -6.56 -11.37
N PRO A 124 15.50 -7.90 -11.38
CA PRO A 124 14.99 -8.67 -12.51
C PRO A 124 13.52 -8.42 -12.85
N PHE A 125 12.75 -7.84 -11.93
CA PHE A 125 11.29 -7.71 -12.01
C PHE A 125 10.78 -6.26 -11.87
N PHE A 126 11.67 -5.30 -11.60
CA PHE A 126 11.32 -3.92 -11.22
C PHE A 126 11.08 -2.97 -12.39
N GLY A 127 11.28 -3.42 -13.63
CA GLY A 127 11.11 -2.59 -14.81
C GLY A 127 12.35 -1.77 -15.16
N SER A 128 12.14 -0.64 -15.85
CA SER A 128 13.22 0.24 -16.31
C SER A 128 13.87 1.00 -15.16
N THR A 129 15.17 1.28 -15.28
CA THR A 129 15.92 2.20 -14.41
C THR A 129 16.17 3.56 -15.08
N SER A 130 15.55 3.79 -16.25
CA SER A 130 15.66 5.04 -16.98
C SER A 130 14.78 6.12 -16.38
N TYR A 131 15.25 7.36 -16.40
CA TYR A 131 14.51 8.56 -15.98
C TYR A 131 13.82 9.18 -17.20
N ASP A 132 12.99 8.38 -17.86
CA ASP A 132 12.26 8.71 -19.09
C ASP A 132 10.84 9.20 -18.80
N ASP A 133 10.03 9.40 -19.84
CA ASP A 133 8.65 9.88 -19.69
C ASP A 133 7.79 8.95 -18.81
N TYR A 134 8.07 7.64 -18.81
CA TYR A 134 7.35 6.68 -17.98
C TYR A 134 7.67 6.89 -16.50
N TYR A 135 8.94 7.14 -16.16
CA TYR A 135 9.33 7.53 -14.80
C TYR A 135 8.53 8.74 -14.32
N TYR A 136 8.53 9.84 -15.08
CA TYR A 136 7.86 11.08 -14.67
C TYR A 136 6.34 10.92 -14.64
N TRP A 137 5.76 10.14 -15.55
CA TRP A 137 4.34 9.84 -15.55
C TRP A 137 3.91 9.08 -14.28
N GLU A 138 4.67 8.06 -13.86
CA GLU A 138 4.37 7.35 -12.60
C GLU A 138 4.57 8.25 -11.36
N VAL A 139 5.54 9.16 -11.36
CA VAL A 139 5.71 10.14 -10.27
C VAL A 139 4.49 11.07 -10.19
N ASP A 140 3.99 11.58 -11.32
CA ASP A 140 2.82 12.46 -11.35
C ASP A 140 1.51 11.73 -11.00
N ARG A 141 1.35 10.49 -11.48
CA ARG A 141 0.25 9.61 -11.10
C ARG A 141 0.26 9.35 -9.60
N THR A 142 1.43 9.04 -9.04
CA THR A 142 1.61 8.79 -7.61
C THR A 142 1.29 10.03 -6.79
N LYS A 143 1.80 11.20 -7.17
CA LYS A 143 1.44 12.49 -6.54
C LYS A 143 -0.08 12.66 -6.44
N THR A 144 -0.81 12.37 -7.52
CA THR A 144 -2.28 12.51 -7.58
C THR A 144 -3.00 11.51 -6.66
N ILE A 145 -2.55 10.26 -6.63
CA ILE A 145 -3.06 9.23 -5.71
C ILE A 145 -2.87 9.69 -4.26
N LEU A 146 -1.66 10.11 -3.91
CA LEU A 146 -1.30 10.53 -2.55
C LEU A 146 -2.07 11.77 -2.12
N GLU A 147 -2.25 12.75 -3.01
CA GLU A 147 -3.06 13.93 -2.73
C GLU A 147 -4.50 13.56 -2.35
N ASN A 148 -5.11 12.63 -3.10
CA ASN A 148 -6.45 12.14 -2.81
C ASN A 148 -6.51 11.37 -1.50
N LEU A 149 -5.52 10.53 -1.21
CA LEU A 149 -5.44 9.79 0.05
C LEU A 149 -5.26 10.74 1.25
N LEU A 150 -4.37 11.72 1.17
CA LEU A 150 -4.15 12.70 2.24
C LEU A 150 -5.40 13.54 2.56
N LYS A 151 -6.26 13.80 1.56
CA LYS A 151 -7.51 14.55 1.73
C LYS A 151 -8.66 13.70 2.27
N ASN A 152 -8.80 12.46 1.80
CA ASN A 152 -10.01 11.68 1.99
C ASN A 152 -9.86 10.47 2.93
N PHE A 153 -8.63 10.03 3.20
CA PHE A 153 -8.39 8.86 4.06
C PHE A 153 -8.43 9.22 5.54
N ASN A 154 -9.15 8.42 6.33
CA ASN A 154 -9.27 8.61 7.78
C ASN A 154 -8.34 7.65 8.54
N PHE A 155 -7.18 8.15 8.96
CA PHE A 155 -6.15 7.40 9.69
C PHE A 155 -6.55 7.05 11.14
N ASP A 156 -7.53 7.75 11.72
CA ASP A 156 -8.02 7.51 13.09
C ASP A 156 -8.91 6.26 13.16
N THR A 157 -9.54 5.91 12.03
CA THR A 157 -10.46 4.78 11.92
C THR A 157 -9.89 3.64 11.10
N HIS A 158 -8.86 3.87 10.29
CA HIS A 158 -8.28 2.85 9.43
C HIS A 158 -6.75 2.88 9.46
N TYR A 159 -6.16 1.68 9.37
CA TYR A 159 -4.76 1.49 9.04
C TYR A 159 -4.59 1.52 7.52
N MET A 160 -3.41 1.97 7.08
CA MET A 160 -2.96 1.83 5.70
C MET A 160 -1.76 0.90 5.67
N VAL A 161 -1.75 -0.02 4.70
CA VAL A 161 -0.72 -1.08 4.60
C VAL A 161 -0.21 -1.16 3.18
N TYR A 162 1.10 -1.06 3.01
CA TYR A 162 1.80 -1.28 1.75
C TYR A 162 2.23 -2.73 1.61
N CYS A 163 2.03 -3.30 0.43
CA CYS A 163 2.46 -4.65 0.05
C CYS A 163 2.96 -4.66 -1.39
N ALA A 164 3.97 -5.47 -1.68
CA ALA A 164 4.47 -5.68 -3.05
C ALA A 164 4.93 -7.12 -3.25
N ASP A 165 4.77 -7.61 -4.48
CA ASP A 165 5.28 -8.90 -4.93
C ASP A 165 6.01 -8.75 -6.27
N TRP A 166 7.01 -9.62 -6.51
CA TRP A 166 7.85 -9.55 -7.70
C TRP A 166 8.59 -10.85 -7.99
#